data_AF-A0A932FE28-F1
#
_entry.id   AF-A0A932FE28-F1
#
_cell.length_a   1.000
_cell.length_b   1.000
_cell.length_c   1.000
_cell.angle_alpha   90.00
_cell.angle_beta   90.00
_cell.angle_gamma   90.00
#
_symmetry.space_group_name_H-M   'P 1'
#
loop_
_entity.id
_entity.type
_entity.pdbx_description
1 polymer ?
#
loop_
_entity_poly.entity_id
_entity_poly.type
_entity_poly.pdbx_seq_one_letter_code
_entity_poly.pdbx_strand_id
1 'polypeptide(L)'
;MLKWLGGLGGKPDHPLYSAKEAERILAELPDADPGKALDEVTGWIESVSQAPDFKPDVRIAVLQLLDDFGHTQQYKLIEQYLGAARIHDMKSRERCQKAYEFWSALSEAYLACLASDLKIEGASRPGATDEVAVLISRGLRAVAEQERVRHLSYRPVDKEVWVR
;
A
#
# COMPACT_ATOMS: atom_id res chain seq x y z
N MET A 1 26.73 12.78 21.57
CA MET A 1 26.41 13.79 22.61
C MET A 1 25.00 14.30 22.34
N LEU A 2 24.21 14.54 23.40
CA LEU A 2 22.80 15.01 23.44
C LEU A 2 21.75 13.92 23.12
N LYS A 3 21.31 13.08 24.09
CA LYS A 3 20.35 13.27 25.20
C LYS A 3 18.91 13.60 24.77
N TRP A 4 18.07 12.55 24.75
CA TRP A 4 16.93 12.39 25.66
C TRP A 4 16.15 13.68 26.00
N LEU A 5 15.38 14.18 25.03
CA LEU A 5 14.17 14.98 25.22
C LEU A 5 13.26 14.76 24.01
N GLY A 6 12.33 13.81 24.12
CA GLY A 6 11.33 13.54 23.08
C GLY A 6 10.16 12.69 23.55
N GLY A 7 9.97 12.54 24.86
CA GLY A 7 8.73 12.01 25.42
C GLY A 7 7.72 13.14 25.50
N LEU A 8 6.98 13.39 24.41
CA LEU A 8 5.69 14.07 24.28
C LEU A 8 5.43 14.36 22.79
N GLY A 9 4.79 13.42 22.07
CA GLY A 9 4.11 13.70 20.80
C GLY A 9 4.94 14.33 19.67
N GLY A 10 6.18 13.87 19.45
CA GLY A 10 7.03 14.34 18.35
C GLY A 10 6.58 13.81 16.99
N LYS A 11 6.74 14.63 15.95
CA LYS A 11 6.56 14.28 14.54
C LYS A 11 7.40 13.03 14.20
N PRO A 12 6.82 12.00 13.53
CA PRO A 12 7.59 10.87 13.00
C PRO A 12 8.80 11.36 12.19
N ASP A 13 9.96 10.71 12.34
CA ASP A 13 11.15 11.01 11.52
C ASP A 13 11.00 10.35 10.14
N HIS A 14 9.99 10.82 9.40
CA HIS A 14 9.59 10.27 8.11
C HIS A 14 9.08 11.39 7.20
N PRO A 15 9.39 11.41 5.89
CA PRO A 15 8.88 12.43 4.98
C PRO A 15 7.34 12.46 4.93
N LEU A 16 6.68 11.31 5.02
CA LEU A 16 5.21 11.18 5.05
C LEU A 16 4.60 11.25 6.46
N TYR A 17 5.21 11.97 7.40
CA TYR A 17 4.78 12.03 8.81
C TYR A 17 3.36 12.58 9.05
N SER A 18 2.68 13.09 8.03
CA SER A 18 1.30 13.58 8.10
C SER A 18 0.60 13.44 6.76
N ALA A 19 -0.73 13.32 6.76
CA ALA A 19 -1.54 13.25 5.53
C ALA A 19 -1.27 14.43 4.58
N LYS A 20 -1.18 15.65 5.11
CA LYS A 20 -0.88 16.85 4.32
C LYS A 20 0.48 16.77 3.61
N GLU A 21 1.49 16.24 4.30
CA GLU A 21 2.82 16.12 3.69
C GLU A 21 2.85 14.98 2.67
N ALA A 22 2.11 13.90 2.91
CA ALA A 22 1.91 12.85 1.92
C ALA A 22 1.23 13.37 0.65
N GLU A 23 0.16 14.16 0.77
CA GLU A 23 -0.48 14.83 -0.37
C GLU A 23 0.49 15.73 -1.14
N ARG A 24 1.30 16.53 -0.42
CA ARG A 24 2.30 17.42 -1.04
C ARG A 24 3.32 16.62 -1.84
N ILE A 25 3.88 15.56 -1.26
CA ILE A 25 4.90 14.71 -1.90
C ILE A 25 4.30 13.96 -3.09
N LEU A 26 3.09 13.41 -2.95
CA LEU A 26 2.39 12.73 -4.04
C LEU A 26 2.10 13.66 -5.22
N ALA A 27 1.76 14.93 -4.96
CA ALA A 27 1.54 15.93 -6.00
C ALA A 27 2.82 16.31 -6.77
N GLU A 28 4.00 16.03 -6.21
CA GLU A 28 5.30 16.28 -6.85
C GLU A 28 5.76 15.09 -7.72
N LEU A 29 5.10 13.93 -7.62
CA LEU A 29 5.46 12.78 -8.43
C LEU A 29 5.12 12.99 -9.92
N PRO A 30 6.04 12.63 -10.83
CA PRO A 30 5.83 12.81 -12.26
C PRO A 30 4.78 11.84 -12.78
N ASP A 31 3.71 12.38 -13.37
CA ASP A 31 2.60 11.58 -13.91
C ASP A 31 2.94 10.85 -15.22
N ALA A 32 4.06 11.23 -15.86
CA ALA A 32 4.53 10.68 -17.13
C ALA A 32 5.17 9.28 -17.02
N ASP A 33 5.57 8.87 -15.81
CA ASP A 33 6.16 7.55 -15.55
C ASP A 33 5.40 6.82 -14.44
N PRO A 34 4.26 6.16 -14.77
CA PRO A 34 3.47 5.44 -13.79
C PRO A 34 4.26 4.27 -13.15
N GLY A 35 5.25 3.72 -13.85
CA GLY A 35 6.05 2.59 -13.35
C GLY A 35 6.99 3.03 -12.24
N LYS A 36 7.67 4.16 -12.42
CA LYS A 36 8.53 4.74 -11.39
C LYS A 36 7.71 5.31 -10.22
N ALA A 37 6.62 6.01 -10.51
CA ALA A 37 5.74 6.53 -9.47
C ALA A 37 5.19 5.42 -8.56
N LEU A 38 4.85 4.26 -9.13
CA LEU A 38 4.36 3.12 -8.36
C LEU A 38 5.45 2.47 -7.48
N ASP A 39 6.71 2.42 -7.94
CA ASP A 39 7.82 1.92 -7.11
C ASP A 39 8.02 2.78 -5.86
N GLU A 40 8.04 4.11 -6.02
CA GLU A 40 8.20 5.06 -4.92
C GLU A 40 7.06 4.90 -3.90
N VAL A 41 5.82 4.82 -4.39
CA VAL A 41 4.64 4.61 -3.55
C VAL A 41 4.71 3.27 -2.81
N THR A 42 5.17 2.21 -3.47
CA THR A 42 5.33 0.88 -2.86
C THR A 42 6.36 0.93 -1.74
N GLY A 43 7.53 1.53 -1.97
CA GLY A 43 8.54 1.71 -0.92
C GLY A 43 8.06 2.58 0.24
N TRP A 44 7.21 3.57 -0.02
CA TRP A 44 6.57 4.38 1.01
C TRP A 44 5.52 3.61 1.82
N ILE A 45 4.75 2.72 1.20
CA ILE A 45 3.83 1.84 1.93
C ILE A 45 4.63 0.98 2.91
N GLU A 46 5.69 0.31 2.45
CA GLU A 46 6.52 -0.56 3.28
C GLU A 46 7.16 0.20 4.46
N SER A 47 7.76 1.37 4.18
CA SER A 47 8.42 2.18 5.22
C SER A 47 7.43 2.79 6.22
N VAL A 48 6.28 3.31 5.77
CA VAL A 48 5.23 3.82 6.65
C VAL A 48 4.64 2.70 7.49
N SER A 49 4.46 1.49 6.95
CA SER A 49 3.93 0.35 7.71
C SER A 49 4.87 -0.14 8.80
N GLN A 50 6.18 -0.06 8.60
CA GLN A 50 7.18 -0.55 9.56
C GLN A 50 7.66 0.51 10.57
N ALA A 51 7.39 1.80 10.33
CA ALA A 51 7.83 2.88 11.20
C ALA A 51 7.09 2.89 12.56
N PRO A 52 7.76 2.64 13.70
CA PRO A 52 7.09 2.53 15.00
C PRO A 52 6.57 3.87 15.54
N ASP A 53 7.08 4.98 15.00
CA ASP A 53 6.85 6.34 15.48
C ASP A 53 5.49 6.90 15.04
N PHE A 54 4.85 6.26 14.06
CA PHE A 54 3.57 6.70 13.53
C PHE A 54 2.43 6.38 14.50
N LYS A 55 1.63 7.40 14.80
CA LYS A 55 0.33 7.18 15.45
C LYS A 55 -0.60 6.42 14.48
N PRO A 56 -1.44 5.50 14.97
CA PRO A 56 -2.38 4.73 14.15
C PRO A 56 -3.20 5.53 13.15
N ASP A 57 -3.84 6.61 13.61
CA ASP A 57 -4.69 7.49 12.81
C ASP A 57 -3.92 8.15 11.66
N VAL A 58 -2.70 8.60 11.94
CA VAL A 58 -1.82 9.20 10.93
C VAL A 58 -1.34 8.15 9.93
N ARG A 59 -0.96 6.96 10.40
CA ARG A 59 -0.51 5.85 9.54
C ARG A 59 -1.61 5.46 8.57
N ILE A 60 -2.83 5.25 9.07
CA ILE A 60 -4.00 4.88 8.27
C ILE A 60 -4.30 5.95 7.22
N ALA A 61 -4.33 7.22 7.61
CA ALA A 61 -4.60 8.32 6.69
C ALA A 61 -3.55 8.41 5.57
N VAL A 62 -2.26 8.24 5.90
CA VAL A 62 -1.17 8.24 4.91
C VAL A 62 -1.28 7.04 3.98
N LEU A 63 -1.55 5.84 4.50
CA LEU A 63 -1.73 4.64 3.69
C LEU A 63 -2.91 4.76 2.71
N GLN A 64 -4.02 5.39 3.13
CA GLN A 64 -5.17 5.62 2.25
C GLN A 64 -4.82 6.56 1.09
N LEU A 65 -4.00 7.59 1.32
CA LEU A 65 -3.52 8.48 0.26
C LEU A 65 -2.58 7.77 -0.73
N LEU A 66 -1.65 6.96 -0.20
CA LEU A 66 -0.74 6.14 -1.00
C LEU A 66 -1.51 5.12 -1.84
N ASP A 67 -2.54 4.50 -1.26
CA ASP A 67 -3.46 3.59 -1.93
C ASP A 67 -4.19 4.28 -3.09
N ASP A 68 -4.85 5.40 -2.83
CA ASP A 68 -5.65 6.10 -3.84
C ASP A 68 -4.78 6.55 -5.03
N PHE A 69 -3.59 7.08 -4.76
CA PHE A 69 -2.62 7.44 -5.80
C PHE A 69 -2.08 6.20 -6.54
N GLY A 70 -1.62 5.20 -5.79
CA GLY A 70 -1.04 3.97 -6.35
C GLY A 70 -2.04 3.18 -7.19
N HIS A 71 -3.32 3.18 -6.82
CA HIS A 71 -4.40 2.59 -7.60
C HIS A 71 -4.49 3.19 -9.01
N THR A 72 -4.31 4.51 -9.12
CA THR A 72 -4.31 5.20 -10.41
C THR A 72 -3.11 4.80 -11.26
N GLN A 73 -1.92 4.71 -10.66
CA GLN A 73 -0.70 4.37 -11.41
C GLN A 73 -0.67 2.90 -11.83
N GLN A 74 -1.05 1.96 -10.95
CA GLN A 74 -1.15 0.54 -11.31
C GLN A 74 -2.19 0.31 -12.42
N TYR A 75 -3.30 1.05 -12.40
CA TYR A 75 -4.33 0.91 -13.45
C TYR A 75 -3.77 1.25 -14.83
N LYS A 76 -3.02 2.36 -14.92
CA LYS A 76 -2.30 2.75 -16.16
C LYS A 76 -1.32 1.65 -16.60
N LEU A 77 -0.59 1.02 -15.68
CA LEU A 77 0.34 -0.06 -16.03
C LEU A 77 -0.37 -1.32 -16.56
N ILE A 78 -1.49 -1.70 -15.95
CA ILE A 78 -2.29 -2.85 -16.41
C ILE A 78 -2.93 -2.55 -17.76
N GLU A 79 -3.41 -1.33 -18.00
CA GLU A 79 -3.90 -0.91 -19.32
C GLU A 79 -2.80 -1.02 -20.38
N GLN A 80 -1.59 -0.52 -20.09
CA GLN A 80 -0.44 -0.66 -20.98
C GLN A 80 -0.02 -2.11 -21.23
N TYR A 81 -0.17 -2.99 -20.23
CA TYR A 81 0.08 -4.42 -20.37
C TYR A 81 -0.94 -5.07 -21.31
N LEU A 82 -2.23 -4.83 -21.11
CA LEU A 82 -3.30 -5.40 -21.92
C LEU A 82 -3.31 -4.87 -23.36
N GLY A 83 -2.89 -3.61 -23.56
CA GLY A 83 -2.72 -3.01 -24.89
C GLY A 83 -1.46 -3.43 -25.64
N ALA A 84 -0.55 -4.20 -25.01
CA ALA A 84 0.71 -4.58 -25.64
C ALA A 84 0.52 -5.73 -26.65
N ALA A 85 1.06 -5.55 -27.86
CA ALA A 85 1.03 -6.59 -28.90
C ALA A 85 1.82 -7.87 -28.54
N ARG A 86 2.71 -7.80 -27.53
CA ARG A 86 3.56 -8.92 -27.06
C ARG A 86 3.55 -9.02 -25.54
N ILE A 87 2.55 -9.73 -25.03
CA ILE A 87 2.29 -9.94 -23.59
C ILE A 87 3.47 -10.60 -22.84
N HIS A 88 4.32 -11.37 -23.53
CA HIS A 88 5.43 -12.10 -22.91
C HIS A 88 6.78 -11.38 -22.96
N ASP A 89 6.83 -10.11 -23.39
CA ASP A 89 8.07 -9.35 -23.37
C ASP A 89 8.47 -8.90 -21.95
N MET A 90 9.72 -8.46 -21.80
CA MET A 90 10.27 -8.07 -20.50
C MET A 90 9.51 -6.90 -19.88
N LYS A 91 9.10 -5.92 -20.70
CA LYS A 91 8.38 -4.73 -20.23
C LYS A 91 6.98 -5.08 -19.72
N SER A 92 6.29 -6.01 -20.39
CA SER A 92 4.97 -6.49 -19.97
C SER A 92 5.06 -7.24 -18.65
N ARG A 93 6.09 -8.06 -18.46
CA ARG A 93 6.37 -8.71 -17.18
C ARG A 93 6.67 -7.71 -16.07
N GLU A 94 7.50 -6.72 -16.35
CA GLU A 94 7.85 -5.66 -15.40
C GLU A 94 6.63 -4.85 -14.94
N ARG A 95 5.74 -4.45 -15.85
CA ARG A 95 4.48 -3.75 -15.49
C ARG A 95 3.63 -4.56 -14.51
N CYS A 96 3.44 -5.85 -14.81
CA CYS A 96 2.69 -6.74 -13.92
C CYS A 96 3.43 -7.01 -12.60
N GLN A 97 4.76 -7.02 -12.60
CA GLN A 97 5.55 -7.15 -11.37
C GLN A 97 5.33 -5.97 -10.44
N LYS A 98 5.47 -4.74 -10.96
CA LYS A 98 5.27 -3.51 -10.17
C LYS A 98 3.86 -3.41 -9.61
N ALA A 99 2.84 -3.72 -10.43
CA ALA A 99 1.45 -3.76 -9.96
C ALA A 99 1.24 -4.82 -8.87
N TYR A 100 1.85 -6.00 -9.01
CA TYR A 100 1.79 -7.05 -7.99
C TYR A 100 2.46 -6.64 -6.68
N GLU A 101 3.65 -6.04 -6.74
CA GLU A 101 4.41 -5.57 -5.56
C GLU A 101 3.63 -4.52 -4.78
N PHE A 102 3.06 -3.54 -5.47
CA PHE A 102 2.17 -2.54 -4.87
C PHE A 102 1.00 -3.18 -4.10
N TRP A 103 0.29 -4.11 -4.73
CA TRP A 103 -0.86 -4.76 -4.09
C TRP A 103 -0.44 -5.66 -2.92
N SER A 104 0.72 -6.32 -3.00
CA SER A 104 1.26 -7.11 -1.88
C SER A 104 1.59 -6.22 -0.70
N ALA A 105 2.37 -5.16 -0.91
CA ALA A 105 2.75 -4.21 0.13
C ALA A 105 1.51 -3.59 0.80
N LEU A 106 0.50 -3.22 0.01
CA LEU A 106 -0.72 -2.62 0.53
C LEU A 106 -1.56 -3.62 1.34
N SER A 107 -1.64 -4.88 0.90
CA SER A 107 -2.34 -5.93 1.65
C SER A 107 -1.69 -6.17 3.01
N GLU A 108 -0.37 -6.24 3.05
CA GLU A 108 0.41 -6.43 4.28
C GLU A 108 0.28 -5.22 5.20
N ALA A 109 0.31 -4.00 4.66
CA ALA A 109 0.11 -2.76 5.39
C ALA A 109 -1.24 -2.70 6.11
N TYR A 110 -2.34 -3.06 5.41
CA TYR A 110 -3.67 -3.03 6.00
C TYR A 110 -3.88 -4.14 7.03
N LEU A 111 -3.36 -5.35 6.79
CA LEU A 111 -3.37 -6.43 7.79
C LEU A 111 -2.60 -6.04 9.05
N ALA A 112 -1.44 -5.40 8.89
CA ALA A 112 -0.67 -4.88 10.02
C ALA A 112 -1.47 -3.84 10.82
N CYS A 113 -2.11 -2.87 10.16
CA CYS A 113 -2.94 -1.87 10.86
C CYS A 113 -4.12 -2.51 11.62
N LEU A 114 -4.78 -3.51 11.03
CA LEU A 114 -5.89 -4.21 11.69
C LEU A 114 -5.41 -4.98 12.93
N ALA A 115 -4.26 -5.66 12.83
CA ALA A 115 -3.70 -6.48 13.91
C ALA A 115 -3.03 -5.64 15.01
N SER A 116 -2.11 -4.73 14.67
CA SER A 116 -1.30 -3.99 15.66
C SER A 116 -2.00 -2.76 16.23
N ASP A 117 -2.62 -1.98 15.35
CA ASP A 117 -3.08 -0.63 15.68
C ASP A 117 -4.52 -0.66 16.18
N LEU A 118 -5.37 -1.45 15.52
CA LEU A 118 -6.77 -1.63 15.89
C LEU A 118 -7.01 -2.82 16.83
N LYS A 119 -6.00 -3.69 17.00
CA LYS A 119 -6.02 -4.86 17.89
C LYS A 119 -7.23 -5.76 17.63
N ILE A 120 -7.58 -5.93 16.36
CA ILE A 120 -8.66 -6.82 15.95
C ILE A 120 -8.08 -8.23 15.86
N GLU A 121 -8.16 -8.97 16.97
CA GLU A 121 -7.92 -10.40 17.03
C GLU A 121 -9.22 -11.12 17.42
N GLY A 122 -9.68 -12.08 16.60
CA GLY A 122 -10.83 -12.93 16.93
C GLY A 122 -12.22 -12.33 16.67
N ALA A 123 -13.23 -12.83 17.39
CA ALA A 123 -14.65 -12.56 17.12
C ALA A 123 -15.05 -11.10 17.37
N SER A 124 -15.68 -10.50 16.35
CA SER A 124 -16.30 -9.17 16.28
C SER A 124 -16.34 -8.37 17.59
N ARG A 125 -15.59 -7.26 17.62
CA ARG A 125 -15.83 -6.19 18.60
C ARG A 125 -17.20 -5.57 18.27
N PRO A 126 -18.19 -5.58 19.18
CA PRO A 126 -19.44 -4.86 18.95
C PRO A 126 -19.13 -3.37 18.76
N GLY A 127 -19.56 -2.80 17.63
CA GLY A 127 -19.27 -1.42 17.26
C GLY A 127 -18.00 -1.21 16.45
N ALA A 128 -17.64 -2.15 15.57
CA ALA A 128 -16.62 -1.91 14.53
C ALA A 128 -16.90 -0.56 13.86
N THR A 129 -15.96 0.37 14.03
CA THR A 129 -16.11 1.75 13.55
C THR A 129 -16.07 1.75 12.02
N ASP A 130 -16.63 2.79 11.39
CA ASP A 130 -16.61 2.93 9.93
C ASP A 130 -15.17 2.82 9.36
N GLU A 131 -14.17 3.28 10.10
CA GLU A 131 -12.75 3.16 9.77
C GLU A 131 -12.26 1.71 9.66
N VAL A 132 -12.70 0.84 10.59
CA VAL A 132 -12.38 -0.61 10.53
C VAL A 132 -12.98 -1.24 9.28
N ALA A 133 -14.24 -0.91 8.97
CA ALA A 133 -14.91 -1.44 7.79
C ALA A 133 -14.21 -0.99 6.49
N VAL A 134 -13.76 0.27 6.43
CA VAL A 134 -12.97 0.78 5.30
C VAL A 134 -11.65 0.03 5.16
N LEU A 135 -10.91 -0.18 6.25
CA LEU A 135 -9.63 -0.88 6.23
C LEU A 135 -9.77 -2.35 5.80
N ILE A 136 -10.77 -3.07 6.34
CA ILE A 136 -11.07 -4.44 5.91
C ILE A 136 -11.41 -4.47 4.42
N SER A 137 -12.26 -3.57 3.94
CA SER A 137 -12.67 -3.52 2.54
C SER A 137 -11.49 -3.23 1.61
N ARG A 138 -10.62 -2.27 1.97
CA ARG A 138 -9.43 -1.92 1.19
C ARG A 138 -8.38 -3.05 1.24
N GLY A 139 -8.18 -3.70 2.39
CA GLY A 139 -7.30 -4.86 2.54
C GLY A 139 -7.76 -6.06 1.70
N LEU A 140 -9.05 -6.40 1.74
CA LEU A 140 -9.63 -7.45 0.89
C LEU A 140 -9.46 -7.14 -0.60
N ARG A 141 -9.67 -5.88 -1.02
CA ARG A 141 -9.41 -5.45 -2.40
C ARG A 141 -7.94 -5.63 -2.77
N ALA A 142 -7.00 -5.25 -1.90
CA ALA A 142 -5.57 -5.39 -2.19
C ALA A 142 -5.17 -6.85 -2.41
N VAL A 143 -5.65 -7.77 -1.58
CA VAL A 143 -5.43 -9.22 -1.76
C VAL A 143 -6.05 -9.72 -3.07
N ALA A 144 -7.29 -9.31 -3.38
CA ALA A 144 -7.96 -9.72 -4.60
C ALA A 144 -7.24 -9.22 -5.87
N GLU A 145 -6.80 -7.96 -5.87
CA GLU A 145 -6.07 -7.37 -7.00
C GLU A 145 -4.67 -7.95 -7.16
N GLN A 146 -3.96 -8.26 -6.07
CA GLN A 146 -2.70 -8.97 -6.12
C GLN A 146 -2.82 -10.29 -6.90
N GLU A 147 -3.84 -11.09 -6.57
CA GLU A 147 -4.10 -12.36 -7.24
C GLU A 147 -4.61 -12.17 -8.67
N ARG A 148 -5.40 -11.13 -8.92
CA ARG A 148 -5.81 -10.76 -10.27
C ARG A 148 -4.59 -10.49 -11.15
N VAL A 149 -3.64 -9.68 -10.69
CA VAL A 149 -2.41 -9.36 -11.44
C VAL A 149 -1.52 -10.58 -11.62
N ARG A 150 -1.41 -11.44 -10.60
CA ARG A 150 -0.70 -12.73 -10.69
C ARG A 150 -1.28 -13.61 -11.80
N HIS A 151 -2.61 -13.77 -11.85
CA HIS A 151 -3.29 -14.54 -12.90
C HIS A 151 -3.15 -13.90 -14.28
N LEU A 152 -3.32 -12.58 -14.38
CA LEU A 152 -3.14 -11.84 -15.63
C LEU A 152 -1.75 -12.03 -16.21
N SER A 153 -0.73 -12.23 -15.37
CA SER A 153 0.66 -12.46 -15.77
C SER A 153 1.06 -13.93 -15.88
N TYR A 154 0.08 -14.86 -15.91
CA TYR A 154 0.28 -16.30 -16.07
C TYR A 154 1.20 -16.92 -15.01
N ARG A 155 1.20 -16.34 -13.80
CA ARG A 155 1.94 -16.88 -12.66
C ARG A 155 1.08 -17.88 -11.88
N PRO A 156 1.69 -18.92 -11.29
CA PRO A 156 0.97 -19.87 -10.45
C PRO A 156 0.43 -19.19 -9.19
N VAL A 157 -0.73 -19.65 -8.72
CA VAL A 157 -1.35 -19.23 -7.45
C VAL A 157 -0.39 -19.50 -6.29
N ASP A 158 -0.19 -18.51 -5.43
CA ASP A 158 0.56 -18.74 -4.20
C ASP A 158 -0.29 -19.46 -3.17
N LYS A 159 0.32 -20.35 -2.40
CA LYS A 159 -0.38 -20.96 -1.25
C LYS A 159 -0.56 -19.95 -0.12
N GLU A 160 0.32 -18.95 -0.04
CA GLU A 160 0.33 -17.93 1.03
C GLU A 160 -0.91 -17.04 1.03
N VAL A 161 -1.62 -16.93 -0.10
CA VAL A 161 -2.88 -16.18 -0.22
C VAL A 161 -3.92 -16.64 0.78
N TRP A 162 -3.96 -17.94 1.07
CA TRP A 162 -4.95 -18.54 1.97
C TRP A 162 -4.58 -18.44 3.45
N VAL A 163 -3.38 -17.93 3.77
CA VAL A 163 -2.85 -17.83 5.14
C VAL A 163 -3.04 -16.42 5.72
N ARG A 164 -3.34 -15.43 4.88
CA ARG A 164 -3.65 -14.05 5.27
C ARG A 164 -5.04 -13.92 5.89
#